data_AF-A0A524GLY5-F1
#
_entry.id   AF-A0A524GLY5-F1
#
_cell.length_a   1.000
_cell.length_b   1.000
_cell.length_c   1.000
_cell.angle_alpha   90.00
_cell.angle_beta   90.00
_cell.angle_gamma   90.00
#
_symmetry.space_group_name_H-M   'P 1'
#
loop_
_entity.id
_entity.type
_entity.pdbx_description
1 polymer ?
#
loop_
_entity_poly.entity_id
_entity_poly.type
_entity_poly.pdbx_seq_one_letter_code
_entity_poly.pdbx_strand_id
1 'polypeptide(L)'
;MQALRTPDSRFDDLPDYDFTPNYVEVDGMRMHYVEAGPPGGAVILLLHGEPSWSYLYRHMIPPLRDAGFRVIAPDLIGFGKSDKPTKKSDYSYAGHVAWMKAFVAALNLSDITLFCQDWGSLVGLRMAAENEERFARIALGNGGLPTGDQTMP
;
A
#
# COMPACT_ATOMS: atom_id res chain seq x y z
N MET A 1 -10.90 -17.93 0.88
CA MET A 1 -11.61 -16.87 0.13
C MET A 1 -11.39 -17.12 -1.37
N GLN A 2 -12.39 -16.91 -2.24
CA GLN A 2 -12.16 -17.04 -3.69
C GLN A 2 -11.68 -15.70 -4.25
N ALA A 3 -10.46 -15.67 -4.78
CA ALA A 3 -9.86 -14.49 -5.39
C ALA A 3 -9.62 -14.68 -6.89
N LEU A 4 -9.70 -13.60 -7.65
CA LEU A 4 -9.27 -13.51 -9.04
C LEU A 4 -7.94 -12.78 -9.12
N ARG A 5 -7.19 -13.10 -10.17
CA ARG A 5 -5.92 -12.47 -10.50
C ARG A 5 -6.03 -11.86 -11.88
N THR A 6 -5.70 -10.57 -11.97
CA THR A 6 -5.66 -9.88 -13.27
C THR A 6 -4.55 -10.51 -14.11
N PRO A 7 -4.78 -10.87 -15.39
CA PRO A 7 -3.72 -11.34 -16.27
C PRO A 7 -2.59 -10.31 -16.38
N ASP A 8 -1.34 -10.76 -16.36
CA ASP A 8 -0.19 -9.85 -16.36
C ASP A 8 -0.14 -8.96 -17.60
N SER A 9 -0.66 -9.44 -18.74
CA SER A 9 -0.76 -8.67 -19.99
C SER A 9 -1.67 -7.44 -19.93
N ARG A 10 -2.41 -7.26 -18.83
CA ARG A 10 -3.18 -6.03 -18.57
C ARG A 10 -2.30 -4.90 -18.05
N PHE A 11 -1.04 -5.19 -17.72
CA PHE A 11 -0.06 -4.23 -17.20
C PHE A 11 1.11 -4.02 -18.16
N ASP A 12 0.98 -4.48 -19.41
CA ASP A 12 1.93 -4.18 -20.48
C ASP A 12 1.78 -2.71 -20.91
N ASP A 13 2.87 -2.10 -21.36
CA ASP A 13 2.91 -0.75 -21.96
C ASP A 13 2.30 0.38 -21.12
N LEU A 14 2.43 0.30 -19.79
CA LEU A 14 1.99 1.34 -18.88
C LEU A 14 2.93 2.56 -18.92
N PRO A 15 2.42 3.79 -19.18
CA PRO A 15 3.25 4.99 -19.21
C PRO A 15 3.95 5.26 -17.88
N ASP A 16 5.25 5.52 -17.93
CA ASP A 16 6.08 5.90 -16.77
C ASP A 16 6.03 4.91 -15.60
N TYR A 17 5.73 3.64 -15.85
CA TYR A 17 5.60 2.61 -14.82
C TYR A 17 6.49 1.40 -15.13
N ASP A 18 7.78 1.65 -15.25
CA ASP A 18 8.80 0.62 -15.47
C ASP A 18 9.39 0.12 -14.13
N PHE A 19 8.52 -0.44 -13.28
CA PHE A 19 8.91 -1.03 -12.01
C PHE A 19 8.78 -2.55 -12.06
N THR A 20 9.84 -3.25 -11.65
CA THR A 20 9.80 -4.70 -11.45
C THR A 20 8.73 -5.06 -10.43
N PRO A 21 7.77 -5.95 -10.76
CA PRO A 21 6.75 -6.36 -9.82
C PRO A 21 7.34 -7.27 -8.75
N ASN A 22 7.09 -6.95 -7.49
CA ASN A 22 7.39 -7.82 -6.36
C ASN A 22 6.10 -8.32 -5.73
N TYR A 23 6.16 -9.46 -5.06
CA TYR A 23 4.98 -10.08 -4.47
C TYR A 23 5.30 -10.68 -3.10
N VAL A 24 4.32 -10.63 -2.21
CA VAL A 24 4.32 -11.32 -0.92
C VAL A 24 2.96 -11.97 -0.70
N GLU A 25 2.92 -13.06 0.04
CA GLU A 25 1.65 -13.68 0.42
C GLU A 25 1.12 -13.09 1.73
N VAL A 26 -0.16 -12.72 1.73
CA VAL A 26 -0.91 -12.28 2.91
C VAL A 26 -2.23 -13.02 2.94
N ASP A 27 -2.51 -13.76 4.03
CA ASP A 27 -3.77 -14.51 4.19
C ASP A 27 -4.09 -15.43 2.99
N GLY A 28 -3.06 -16.09 2.43
CA GLY A 28 -3.19 -16.97 1.27
C GLY A 28 -3.46 -16.25 -0.06
N MET A 29 -3.33 -14.93 -0.12
CA MET A 29 -3.47 -14.10 -1.31
C MET A 29 -2.16 -13.43 -1.68
N ARG A 30 -1.90 -13.30 -2.98
CA ARG A 30 -0.71 -12.61 -3.50
C ARG A 30 -0.95 -11.10 -3.50
N MET A 31 -0.14 -10.37 -2.75
CA MET A 31 -0.12 -8.92 -2.70
C MET A 31 1.08 -8.40 -3.47
N HIS A 32 0.83 -7.53 -4.46
CA HIS A 32 1.87 -6.86 -5.23
C HIS A 32 2.42 -5.65 -4.50
N TYR A 33 3.70 -5.35 -4.74
CA TYR A 33 4.29 -4.07 -4.38
C TYR A 33 5.43 -3.67 -5.31
N VAL A 34 5.62 -2.35 -5.45
CA VAL A 34 6.84 -1.78 -5.99
C VAL A 34 7.85 -1.60 -4.87
N GLU A 35 9.10 -1.97 -5.13
CA GLU A 35 10.25 -1.63 -4.31
C GLU A 35 11.28 -0.92 -5.18
N ALA A 36 11.76 0.23 -4.70
CA ALA A 36 12.74 1.05 -5.39
C ALA A 36 13.73 1.66 -4.40
N GLY A 37 15.00 1.77 -4.81
CA GLY A 37 16.05 2.39 -4.00
C GLY A 37 16.91 1.39 -3.23
N PRO A 38 17.88 1.89 -2.47
CA PRO A 38 18.84 1.05 -1.79
C PRO A 38 18.14 0.21 -0.70
N PRO A 39 18.42 -1.10 -0.58
CA PRO A 39 17.82 -1.96 0.45
C PRO A 39 18.05 -1.48 1.90
N GLY A 40 19.13 -0.72 2.15
CA GLY A 40 19.43 -0.11 3.46
C GLY A 40 18.97 1.35 3.60
N GLY A 41 18.25 1.90 2.61
CA GLY A 41 17.70 3.25 2.68
C GLY A 41 16.57 3.36 3.71
N ALA A 42 16.35 4.55 4.25
CA ALA A 42 15.21 4.80 5.13
C ALA A 42 13.89 4.52 4.39
N VAL A 43 12.96 3.83 5.05
CA VAL A 43 11.75 3.31 4.42
C VAL A 43 10.72 4.42 4.24
N ILE A 44 10.22 4.55 3.01
CA ILE A 44 9.01 5.31 2.70
C ILE A 44 7.93 4.35 2.19
N LEU A 45 6.82 4.26 2.92
CA LEU A 45 5.65 3.49 2.52
C LEU A 45 4.62 4.42 1.88
N LEU A 46 4.36 4.25 0.58
CA LEU A 46 3.36 5.02 -0.17
C LEU A 46 2.07 4.22 -0.29
N LEU A 47 1.02 4.60 0.44
CA LEU A 47 -0.22 3.83 0.53
C LEU A 47 -1.39 4.52 -0.20
N HIS A 48 -1.84 3.88 -1.29
CA HIS A 48 -2.88 4.38 -2.17
C HIS A 48 -4.29 4.16 -1.58
N GLY A 49 -5.30 4.81 -2.18
CA GLY A 49 -6.71 4.61 -1.85
C GLY A 49 -7.58 4.16 -3.04
N GLU A 50 -8.88 4.39 -2.94
CA GLU A 50 -9.93 4.03 -3.90
C GLU A 50 -9.95 4.99 -5.11
N PRO A 51 -10.20 4.53 -6.35
CA PRO A 51 -10.06 3.16 -6.87
C PRO A 51 -8.68 2.95 -7.52
N SER A 52 -7.62 3.47 -6.89
CA SER A 52 -6.27 3.54 -7.46
C SER A 52 -5.41 2.32 -7.12
N TRP A 53 -4.11 2.40 -7.42
CA TRP A 53 -3.08 1.40 -7.08
C TRP A 53 -1.70 2.09 -7.13
N SER A 54 -0.60 1.36 -6.90
CA SER A 54 0.76 1.92 -6.83
C SER A 54 1.18 2.73 -8.07
N TYR A 55 0.54 2.56 -9.22
CA TYR A 55 0.67 3.42 -10.40
C TYR A 55 0.42 4.92 -10.11
N LEU A 56 -0.42 5.24 -9.12
CA LEU A 56 -0.64 6.60 -8.63
C LEU A 56 0.68 7.28 -8.23
N TYR A 57 1.62 6.51 -7.69
CA TYR A 57 2.87 7.01 -7.13
C TYR A 57 4.04 7.02 -8.12
N ARG A 58 3.82 6.67 -9.39
CA ARG A 58 4.92 6.51 -10.37
C ARG A 58 5.80 7.76 -10.57
N HIS A 59 5.27 8.96 -10.32
CA HIS A 59 6.06 10.20 -10.37
C HIS A 59 6.66 10.60 -9.01
N MET A 60 6.23 9.99 -7.91
CA MET A 60 6.81 10.19 -6.58
C MET A 60 7.97 9.23 -6.31
N ILE A 61 7.89 8.00 -6.84
CA ILE A 61 8.89 6.96 -6.59
C ILE A 61 10.30 7.37 -7.08
N PRO A 62 10.51 7.86 -8.33
CA PRO A 62 11.85 8.20 -8.82
C PRO A 62 12.58 9.25 -7.97
N PRO A 63 12.02 10.44 -7.67
CA PRO A 63 12.76 11.43 -6.88
C PRO A 63 13.04 10.97 -5.44
N LEU A 64 12.17 10.14 -4.84
CA LEU A 64 12.41 9.57 -3.51
C LEU A 64 13.54 8.53 -3.54
N ARG A 65 13.50 7.62 -4.52
CA ARG A 65 14.58 6.65 -4.75
C ARG A 65 15.92 7.36 -4.94
N ASP A 66 15.95 8.37 -5.81
CA ASP A 66 17.18 9.08 -6.19
C ASP A 66 17.74 9.90 -5.02
N ALA A 67 16.90 10.26 -4.04
CA ALA A 67 17.29 10.84 -2.76
C ALA A 67 17.82 9.80 -1.74
N GLY A 68 17.88 8.51 -2.09
CA GLY A 68 18.45 7.44 -1.26
C GLY A 68 17.45 6.72 -0.35
N PHE A 69 16.14 6.94 -0.51
CA PHE A 69 15.12 6.24 0.26
C PHE A 69 14.82 4.86 -0.32
N ARG A 70 14.45 3.91 0.56
CA ARG A 70 13.83 2.64 0.17
C ARG A 70 12.33 2.86 0.07
N VAL A 71 11.82 2.96 -1.15
CA VAL A 71 10.41 3.26 -1.43
C VAL A 71 9.64 1.97 -1.62
N ILE A 72 8.58 1.77 -0.84
CA ILE A 72 7.67 0.63 -0.91
C ILE A 72 6.27 1.15 -1.25
N ALA A 73 5.67 0.67 -2.33
CA ALA A 73 4.32 1.04 -2.74
C ALA A 73 3.48 -0.23 -3.03
N PRO A 74 2.74 -0.76 -2.04
CA PRO A 74 1.89 -1.93 -2.21
C PRO A 74 0.61 -1.61 -2.98
N ASP A 75 0.05 -2.60 -3.65
CA ASP A 75 -1.33 -2.58 -4.10
C ASP A 75 -2.20 -3.29 -3.06
N LEU A 76 -3.19 -2.60 -2.49
CA LEU A 76 -4.18 -3.18 -1.60
C LEU A 76 -4.83 -4.42 -2.25
N ILE A 77 -5.12 -5.45 -1.46
CA ILE A 77 -5.94 -6.59 -1.91
C ILE A 77 -7.24 -6.06 -2.52
N GLY A 78 -7.59 -6.53 -3.72
CA GLY A 78 -8.68 -5.96 -4.54
C GLY A 78 -8.23 -5.01 -5.65
N PHE A 79 -7.01 -4.47 -5.60
CA PHE A 79 -6.52 -3.42 -6.50
C PHE A 79 -5.27 -3.83 -7.27
N GLY A 80 -4.90 -3.01 -8.27
CA GLY A 80 -3.64 -3.14 -9.02
C GLY A 80 -3.32 -4.56 -9.48
N LYS A 81 -2.08 -5.01 -9.23
CA LYS A 81 -1.61 -6.37 -9.55
C LYS A 81 -1.84 -7.39 -8.42
N SER A 82 -2.41 -6.97 -7.29
CA SER A 82 -2.79 -7.85 -6.17
C SER A 82 -4.00 -8.73 -6.51
N ASP A 83 -4.11 -9.85 -5.82
CA ASP A 83 -5.29 -10.72 -5.86
C ASP A 83 -6.54 -9.99 -5.39
N LYS A 84 -7.70 -10.39 -5.93
CA LYS A 84 -8.97 -9.67 -5.79
C LYS A 84 -10.08 -10.61 -5.33
N PRO A 85 -10.44 -10.59 -4.04
CA PRO A 85 -11.65 -11.27 -3.55
C PRO A 85 -12.88 -10.99 -4.41
N THR A 86 -13.67 -12.01 -4.68
CA THR A 86 -14.78 -11.95 -5.65
C THR A 86 -16.08 -11.43 -5.05
N LYS A 87 -16.23 -11.48 -3.72
CA LYS A 87 -17.45 -11.02 -3.03
C LYS A 87 -17.18 -9.72 -2.30
N LYS A 88 -18.11 -8.76 -2.40
CA LYS A 88 -18.04 -7.50 -1.64
C LYS A 88 -17.94 -7.73 -0.13
N SER A 89 -18.60 -8.78 0.39
CA SER A 89 -18.54 -9.17 1.80
C SER A 89 -17.15 -9.59 2.29
N ASP A 90 -16.24 -9.91 1.37
CA ASP A 90 -14.86 -10.28 1.70
C ASP A 90 -14.00 -9.04 2.00
N TYR A 91 -14.47 -7.84 1.62
CA TYR A 91 -13.81 -6.57 1.92
C TYR A 91 -14.44 -5.94 3.15
N SER A 92 -13.61 -5.69 4.15
CA SER A 92 -13.97 -4.88 5.30
C SER A 92 -12.78 -3.99 5.65
N TYR A 93 -13.04 -2.89 6.35
CA TYR A 93 -11.98 -2.01 6.81
C TYR A 93 -10.99 -2.78 7.71
N ALA A 94 -11.50 -3.59 8.65
CA ALA A 94 -10.66 -4.46 9.48
C ALA A 94 -9.81 -5.44 8.64
N GLY A 95 -10.39 -6.01 7.57
CA GLY A 95 -9.68 -6.89 6.63
C GLY A 95 -8.53 -6.18 5.92
N HIS A 96 -8.75 -4.98 5.37
CA HIS A 96 -7.68 -4.20 4.74
C HIS A 96 -6.54 -3.85 5.69
N VAL A 97 -6.87 -3.50 6.94
CA VAL A 97 -5.87 -3.23 7.98
C VAL A 97 -5.09 -4.50 8.32
N ALA A 98 -5.77 -5.64 8.45
CA ALA A 98 -5.11 -6.92 8.74
C ALA A 98 -4.15 -7.34 7.61
N TRP A 99 -4.56 -7.25 6.35
CA TRP A 99 -3.70 -7.57 5.21
C TRP A 99 -2.48 -6.64 5.13
N MET A 100 -2.66 -5.34 5.36
CA MET A 100 -1.55 -4.40 5.34
C MET A 100 -0.60 -4.56 6.54
N LYS A 101 -1.08 -4.94 7.73
CA LYS A 101 -0.22 -5.35 8.84
C LYS A 101 0.59 -6.59 8.51
N ALA A 102 -0.04 -7.60 7.91
CA ALA A 102 0.65 -8.80 7.46
C ALA A 102 1.73 -8.49 6.41
N PHE A 103 1.44 -7.58 5.48
CA PHE A 103 2.41 -7.08 4.50
C PHE A 103 3.63 -6.41 5.16
N VAL A 104 3.39 -5.47 6.09
CA VAL A 104 4.45 -4.78 6.83
C VAL A 104 5.32 -5.76 7.63
N ALA A 105 4.69 -6.75 8.26
CA ALA A 105 5.39 -7.79 9.01
C ALA A 105 6.21 -8.72 8.10
N ALA A 106 5.66 -9.14 6.96
CA ALA A 106 6.32 -10.05 6.03
C ALA A 106 7.58 -9.44 5.40
N LEU A 107 7.58 -8.12 5.17
CA LEU A 107 8.75 -7.37 4.70
C LEU A 107 9.68 -6.90 5.82
N ASN A 108 9.31 -7.18 7.08
CA ASN A 108 9.97 -6.71 8.29
C ASN A 108 10.30 -5.20 8.25
N LEU A 109 9.31 -4.38 7.85
CA LEU A 109 9.50 -2.94 7.76
C LEU A 109 9.49 -2.31 9.17
N SER A 110 10.43 -1.41 9.41
CA SER A 110 10.57 -0.57 10.60
C SER A 110 11.00 0.84 10.21
N ASP A 111 10.95 1.78 11.17
CA ASP A 111 11.32 3.19 10.97
C ASP A 111 10.61 3.85 9.77
N ILE A 112 9.36 3.43 9.55
CA ILE A 112 8.58 3.76 8.35
C ILE A 112 8.24 5.24 8.34
N THR A 113 8.51 5.91 7.23
CA THR A 113 7.84 7.17 6.87
C THR A 113 6.62 6.84 6.03
N LEU A 114 5.43 6.98 6.60
CA LEU A 114 4.17 6.75 5.90
C LEU A 114 3.81 7.99 5.07
N PHE A 115 3.60 7.82 3.77
CA PHE A 115 2.78 8.73 2.97
C PHE A 115 1.45 8.06 2.67
N CYS A 116 0.34 8.75 2.94
CA CYS A 116 -0.99 8.19 2.75
C CYS A 116 -1.99 9.22 2.22
N GLN A 117 -2.95 8.73 1.41
CA GLN A 117 -4.01 9.51 0.78
C GLN A 117 -5.28 8.66 0.62
N ASP A 118 -6.46 9.27 0.68
CA ASP A 118 -7.77 8.58 0.55
C ASP A 118 -7.89 7.37 1.50
N TRP A 119 -8.34 6.19 1.04
CA TRP A 119 -8.40 4.95 1.82
C TRP A 119 -7.04 4.51 2.34
N GLY A 120 -5.96 4.92 1.68
CA GLY A 120 -4.62 4.73 2.19
C GLY A 120 -4.40 5.46 3.51
N SER A 121 -5.06 6.60 3.75
CA SER A 121 -5.01 7.25 5.07
C SER A 121 -5.82 6.50 6.12
N LEU A 122 -7.01 6.00 5.77
CA LEU A 122 -7.84 5.22 6.69
C LEU A 122 -7.04 4.00 7.19
N VAL A 123 -6.51 3.20 6.27
CA VAL A 123 -5.73 2.01 6.59
C VAL A 123 -4.38 2.37 7.24
N GLY A 124 -3.64 3.29 6.65
CA GLY A 124 -2.29 3.66 7.07
C GLY A 124 -2.24 4.30 8.45
N LEU A 125 -3.13 5.25 8.75
CA LEU A 125 -3.18 5.89 10.06
C LEU A 125 -3.61 4.92 11.15
N ARG A 126 -4.57 4.01 10.86
CA ARG A 126 -4.94 2.96 11.82
C ARG A 126 -3.77 2.02 12.10
N MET A 127 -3.01 1.61 11.07
CA MET A 127 -1.81 0.80 11.28
C MET A 127 -0.77 1.52 12.13
N ALA A 128 -0.51 2.80 11.86
CA ALA A 128 0.48 3.58 12.61
C ALA A 128 0.09 3.73 14.08
N ALA A 129 -1.18 4.01 14.37
CA ALA A 129 -1.69 4.09 15.75
C ALA A 129 -1.62 2.75 16.49
N GLU A 130 -1.73 1.62 15.79
CA GLU A 130 -1.73 0.28 16.39
C GLU A 130 -0.33 -0.37 16.44
N ASN A 131 0.70 0.26 15.86
CA ASN A 131 2.08 -0.26 15.76
C ASN A 131 3.10 0.90 15.78
N GLU A 132 2.95 1.82 16.75
CA GLU A 132 3.72 3.07 16.82
C GLU A 132 5.23 2.85 16.71
N GLU A 133 5.76 1.73 17.23
CA GLU A 133 7.17 1.38 17.22
C GLU A 133 7.74 1.16 15.81
N ARG A 134 6.89 0.92 14.80
CA ARG A 134 7.30 0.71 13.42
C ARG A 134 7.28 1.98 12.58
N PHE A 135 6.65 3.06 13.05
CA PHE A 135 6.43 4.27 12.27
C PHE A 135 7.19 5.45 12.87
N ALA A 136 8.13 6.00 12.10
CA ALA A 136 8.92 7.16 12.51
C ALA A 136 8.24 8.49 12.15
N ARG A 137 7.53 8.55 11.01
CA ARG A 137 6.97 9.79 10.45
C ARG A 137 5.70 9.51 9.66
N ILE A 138 4.82 10.51 9.59
CA ILE A 138 3.60 10.46 8.77
C ILE A 138 3.49 11.76 7.96
N ALA A 139 3.27 11.62 6.67
CA ALA A 139 2.84 12.66 5.75
C ALA A 139 1.47 12.27 5.18
N LEU A 140 0.46 13.10 5.42
CA LEU A 140 -0.89 12.88 4.94
C LEU A 140 -1.24 13.92 3.88
N GLY A 141 -1.71 13.45 2.73
CA GLY A 141 -2.29 14.31 1.69
C GLY A 141 -3.71 13.85 1.39
N ASN A 142 -4.69 14.74 1.44
CA ASN A 142 -6.10 14.49 1.09
C ASN A 142 -6.65 13.16 1.65
N GLY A 143 -6.80 13.10 2.97
CA GLY A 143 -7.32 11.94 3.68
C GLY A 143 -7.69 12.28 5.13
N GLY A 144 -8.06 11.26 5.91
CA GLY A 144 -8.34 11.37 7.34
C GLY A 144 -8.44 10.01 8.03
N LEU A 145 -8.88 10.03 9.30
CA LEU A 145 -9.19 8.83 10.08
C LEU A 145 -10.56 9.00 10.77
N PRO A 146 -11.67 8.86 10.04
CA PRO A 146 -13.01 8.99 10.61
C PRO A 146 -13.29 7.88 11.63
N THR A 147 -13.90 8.25 12.76
CA THR A 147 -14.39 7.30 13.77
C THR A 147 -15.83 6.83 13.47
N GLY A 148 -16.58 7.59 12.67
CA GLY A 148 -18.00 7.38 12.42
C GLY A 148 -18.92 8.07 13.43
N ASP A 149 -18.36 8.73 14.45
CA ASP A 149 -19.15 9.45 15.47
C ASP A 149 -19.58 10.86 15.00
N GLN A 150 -19.02 11.34 13.89
CA GLN A 150 -19.29 12.65 13.32
C GLN A 150 -19.50 12.52 11.81
N THR A 151 -20.37 13.37 11.26
CA THR A 151 -20.52 13.52 9.81
C THR A 151 -19.23 14.12 9.25
N MET A 152 -18.68 13.50 8.20
CA MET A 152 -17.52 14.06 7.51
C MET A 152 -17.91 15.37 6.79
N PRO A 153 -17.08 16.43 6.90
CA PRO A 153 -17.31 17.70 6.20
C PRO A 153 -17.27 17.56 4.68
#